data_AF-A0A2N2HQ58-F1
#
_entry.id   AF-A0A2N2HQ58-F1
#
_cell.length_a   1.000
_cell.length_b   1.000
_cell.length_c   1.000
_cell.angle_alpha   90.00
_cell.angle_beta   90.00
_cell.angle_gamma   90.00
#
_symmetry.space_group_name_H-M   'P 1'
#
loop_
_entity.id
_entity.type
_entity.pdbx_description
1 polymer ?
#
loop_
_entity_poly.entity_id
_entity_poly.type
_entity_poly.pdbx_seq_one_letter_code
_entity_poly.pdbx_strand_id
1 'polypeptide(L)'
;MRAIPTQEPAAMKPHPSKVFVETTTRCNLRCPMCIKHGGKEEFQEGDMSLETFHALLSSLPPVEVIVLNGIGEPLLHPDLEHFVRLAKSRVAPDGWVGFQSNGLMMDHQRAVSFVDAGLDRICLSVDSISPDVFKKIRKGGDFAKVEQALDVLHEVKTLNGSSLEVGVEFVLRRDNVHELPSTIRWAALHGADFAIVTQLFPYHRDLVLQATYDANLDSSVSLFQKYAKIAREEDVDLNRYYDVFMKYEKRGDAEKVTKLVDSMVSEAFRQGLTLNLKKLFSMDQGWADRLETVFAETRIAASEAEVKLKLPEIVPKKSRRCEFVEEGCVFVSWDGQIHPCYFLWHHYQCFINGMVKTVKPKVFGNLSDLNLVEIWNDPAFLSFRKGVLRYDYPYCFNCSFALCDYVQGGDFEQDCYVNAEPCGICLWCMDVFQCLK
;
A
#
# COMPACT_ATOMS: atom_id res chain seq x y z
N MET A 1 20.20 -13.49 -14.49
CA MET A 1 19.13 -13.69 -15.49
C MET A 1 17.94 -14.30 -14.76
N ARG A 2 16.84 -13.56 -14.62
CA ARG A 2 15.58 -14.14 -14.09
C ARG A 2 14.94 -14.98 -15.18
N ALA A 3 14.38 -16.13 -14.82
CA ALA A 3 13.53 -16.90 -15.70
C ALA A 3 12.35 -16.02 -16.13
N ILE A 4 12.16 -15.89 -17.45
CA ILE A 4 11.00 -15.21 -18.03
C ILE A 4 9.78 -16.06 -17.65
N PRO A 5 8.73 -15.49 -17.02
CA PRO A 5 7.50 -16.23 -16.77
C PRO A 5 6.99 -16.82 -18.08
N THR A 6 6.67 -18.11 -18.09
CA THR A 6 6.20 -18.85 -19.27
C THR A 6 4.82 -18.41 -19.78
N GLN A 7 4.17 -17.49 -19.07
CA GLN A 7 2.93 -16.83 -19.48
C GLN A 7 3.14 -15.33 -19.65
N GLU A 8 2.48 -14.77 -20.66
CA GLU A 8 2.41 -13.33 -20.87
C GLU A 8 1.84 -12.64 -19.62
N PRO A 9 2.47 -11.55 -19.10
CA PRO A 9 1.98 -10.85 -17.91
C PRO A 9 0.52 -10.43 -18.09
N ALA A 10 -0.31 -10.48 -17.03
CA ALA A 10 -1.71 -10.08 -17.11
C ALA A 10 -1.85 -8.61 -17.56
N ALA A 11 -0.84 -7.79 -17.26
CA ALA A 11 -0.67 -6.45 -17.78
C ALA A 11 -0.59 -6.33 -19.30
N MET A 12 -0.42 -7.39 -20.09
CA MET A 12 -0.34 -7.31 -21.57
C MET A 12 -1.55 -7.96 -22.25
N LYS A 13 -2.47 -8.56 -21.48
CA LYS A 13 -3.76 -9.05 -21.99
C LYS A 13 -4.55 -7.91 -22.65
N PRO A 14 -5.44 -8.20 -23.62
CA PRO A 14 -6.25 -7.20 -24.31
C PRO A 14 -7.32 -6.54 -23.41
N HIS A 15 -7.49 -6.98 -22.17
CA HIS A 15 -8.37 -6.38 -21.18
C HIS A 15 -7.76 -6.51 -19.78
N PRO A 16 -8.16 -5.68 -18.80
CA PRO A 16 -7.72 -5.84 -17.41
C PRO A 16 -8.20 -7.17 -16.83
N SER A 17 -7.45 -7.68 -15.86
CA SER A 17 -7.83 -8.88 -15.10
C SER A 17 -8.49 -8.51 -13.77
N LYS A 18 -8.16 -7.35 -13.19
CA LYS A 18 -8.73 -6.85 -11.94
C LYS A 18 -9.14 -5.39 -12.07
N VAL A 19 -10.28 -5.03 -11.48
CA VAL A 19 -10.85 -3.68 -11.58
C VAL A 19 -11.12 -3.13 -10.18
N PHE A 20 -10.59 -1.96 -9.88
CA PHE A 20 -10.83 -1.22 -8.65
C PHE A 20 -11.72 -0.03 -8.96
N VAL A 21 -12.78 0.16 -8.20
CA VAL A 21 -13.84 1.12 -8.52
C VAL A 21 -14.17 1.95 -7.30
N GLU A 22 -13.85 3.24 -7.37
CA GLU A 22 -14.22 4.21 -6.33
C GLU A 22 -15.71 4.50 -6.39
N THR A 23 -16.45 3.87 -5.48
CA THR A 23 -17.89 4.04 -5.37
C THR A 23 -18.26 5.41 -4.81
N THR A 24 -17.53 5.89 -3.81
CA THR A 24 -17.71 7.20 -3.21
C THR A 24 -16.41 7.70 -2.61
N THR A 25 -16.22 9.02 -2.64
CA THR A 25 -15.15 9.65 -1.86
C THR A 25 -15.63 10.05 -0.46
N ARG A 26 -16.93 10.02 -0.15
CA ARG A 26 -17.49 10.44 1.15
C ARG A 26 -17.10 9.49 2.26
N CYS A 27 -16.85 10.01 3.45
CA CYS A 27 -16.57 9.18 4.62
C CYS A 27 -17.21 9.78 5.87
N ASN A 28 -17.75 8.92 6.73
CA ASN A 28 -18.31 9.27 8.04
C ASN A 28 -17.23 9.36 9.15
N LEU A 29 -15.96 9.07 8.83
CA LEU A 29 -14.81 9.19 9.71
C LEU A 29 -13.88 10.35 9.31
N ARG A 30 -13.00 10.73 10.23
CA ARG A 30 -11.95 11.75 10.01
C ARG A 30 -10.57 11.28 10.47
N CYS A 31 -10.20 10.05 10.08
CA CYS A 31 -8.99 9.37 10.54
C CYS A 31 -7.72 10.18 10.21
N PRO A 32 -6.90 10.62 11.18
CA PRO A 32 -5.73 11.46 10.91
C PRO A 32 -4.72 10.88 9.90
N MET A 33 -4.72 9.56 9.71
CA MET A 33 -3.87 8.85 8.75
C MET A 33 -4.40 8.80 7.32
N CYS A 34 -5.64 9.22 7.07
CA CYS A 34 -6.27 9.08 5.76
C CYS A 34 -5.75 10.12 4.76
N ILE A 35 -5.59 9.68 3.50
CA ILE A 35 -5.25 10.53 2.35
C ILE A 35 -6.14 11.78 2.26
N LYS A 36 -7.43 11.66 2.59
CA LYS A 36 -8.41 12.76 2.53
C LYS A 36 -8.08 13.97 3.40
N HIS A 37 -7.22 13.78 4.40
CA HIS A 37 -6.79 14.86 5.27
C HIS A 37 -5.38 15.34 4.92
N GLY A 38 -4.63 14.53 4.15
CA GLY A 38 -3.24 14.70 3.76
C GLY A 38 -3.00 15.73 2.67
N GLY A 39 -3.15 17.02 2.97
CA GLY A 39 -2.87 18.08 2.01
C GLY A 39 -3.40 19.44 2.44
N LYS A 40 -3.13 20.46 1.62
CA LYS A 40 -3.75 21.78 1.75
C LYS A 40 -4.99 21.96 0.87
N GLU A 41 -5.13 21.11 -0.14
CA GLU A 41 -6.23 21.16 -1.11
C GLU A 41 -7.37 20.26 -0.63
N GLU A 42 -8.60 20.73 -0.80
CA GLU A 42 -9.79 19.94 -0.48
C GLU A 42 -10.02 18.89 -1.57
N PHE A 43 -10.28 17.65 -1.15
CA PHE A 43 -10.68 16.59 -2.07
C PHE A 43 -12.04 16.90 -2.66
N GLN A 44 -12.18 16.70 -3.98
CA GLN A 44 -13.49 16.76 -4.60
C GLN A 44 -14.34 15.56 -4.14
N GLU A 45 -15.45 15.89 -3.52
CA GLU A 45 -16.40 14.93 -2.97
C GLU A 45 -17.37 14.49 -4.08
N GLY A 46 -17.48 13.19 -4.34
CA GLY A 46 -18.37 12.63 -5.36
C GLY A 46 -18.77 11.18 -5.10
N ASP A 47 -19.81 10.75 -5.80
CA ASP A 47 -20.42 9.42 -5.75
C ASP A 47 -20.52 8.90 -7.19
N MET A 48 -20.14 7.65 -7.42
CA MET A 48 -20.20 7.06 -8.75
C MET A 48 -21.64 6.87 -9.19
N SER A 49 -22.01 7.44 -10.35
CA SER A 49 -23.36 7.24 -10.87
C SER A 49 -23.55 5.84 -11.43
N LEU A 50 -24.81 5.38 -11.44
CA LEU A 50 -25.18 4.10 -12.05
C LEU A 50 -24.86 4.05 -13.55
N GLU A 51 -24.99 5.18 -14.25
CA GLU A 51 -24.63 5.30 -15.67
C GLU A 51 -23.14 5.07 -15.90
N THR A 52 -22.28 5.71 -15.09
CA THR A 52 -20.81 5.51 -15.15
C THR A 52 -20.44 4.06 -14.83
N PHE A 53 -21.08 3.47 -13.82
CA PHE A 53 -20.84 2.06 -13.47
C PHE A 53 -21.32 1.10 -14.57
N HIS A 54 -22.44 1.38 -15.24
CA HIS A 54 -22.87 0.62 -16.41
C HIS A 54 -21.90 0.77 -17.58
N ALA A 55 -21.41 1.99 -17.85
CA ALA A 55 -20.41 2.24 -18.88
C ALA A 55 -19.15 1.40 -18.64
N LEU A 56 -18.66 1.38 -17.40
CA LEU A 56 -17.55 0.51 -16.96
C LEU A 56 -17.79 -0.97 -17.31
N LEU A 57 -18.93 -1.52 -16.87
CA LEU A 57 -19.22 -2.95 -17.01
C LEU A 57 -19.56 -3.38 -18.44
N SER A 58 -20.01 -2.45 -19.30
CA SER A 58 -20.49 -2.75 -20.65
C SER A 58 -19.41 -3.36 -21.56
N SER A 59 -18.16 -2.90 -21.43
CA SER A 59 -17.02 -3.38 -22.23
C SER A 59 -16.21 -4.49 -21.56
N LEU A 60 -16.49 -4.80 -20.30
CA LEU A 60 -15.69 -5.75 -19.55
C LEU A 60 -16.05 -7.20 -19.92
N PRO A 61 -15.07 -8.00 -20.40
CA PRO A 61 -15.22 -9.45 -20.36
C PRO A 61 -15.22 -9.94 -18.91
N PRO A 62 -15.49 -11.23 -18.66
CA PRO A 62 -15.33 -11.80 -17.32
C PRO A 62 -13.94 -11.48 -16.74
N VAL A 63 -13.91 -10.75 -15.62
CA VAL A 63 -12.67 -10.38 -14.90
C VAL A 63 -12.47 -11.26 -13.67
N GLU A 64 -11.25 -11.35 -13.17
CA GLU A 64 -10.92 -12.15 -11.99
C GLU A 64 -11.42 -11.46 -10.71
N VAL A 65 -11.32 -10.14 -10.63
CA VAL A 65 -11.65 -9.38 -9.41
C VAL A 65 -12.31 -8.04 -9.73
N ILE A 66 -13.37 -7.69 -8.99
CA ILE A 66 -13.86 -6.31 -8.90
C ILE A 66 -13.87 -5.87 -7.43
N VAL A 67 -13.13 -4.82 -7.12
CA VAL A 67 -13.07 -4.24 -5.77
C VAL A 67 -13.76 -2.88 -5.76
N LEU A 68 -14.83 -2.74 -4.98
CA LEU A 68 -15.66 -1.54 -4.90
C LEU A 68 -15.19 -0.58 -3.79
N ASN A 69 -13.92 -0.17 -3.86
CA ASN A 69 -13.25 0.69 -2.88
C ASN A 69 -12.89 2.05 -3.45
N GLY A 70 -12.76 3.04 -2.58
CA GLY A 70 -12.14 4.32 -2.89
C GLY A 70 -11.48 4.91 -1.65
N ILE A 71 -11.27 6.22 -1.66
CA ILE A 71 -10.80 6.94 -0.46
C ILE A 71 -11.91 7.18 0.57
N GLY A 72 -13.17 6.89 0.22
CA GLY A 72 -14.36 7.04 1.05
C GLY A 72 -14.75 5.79 1.83
N GLU A 73 -15.99 5.78 2.33
CA GLU A 73 -16.66 4.67 2.99
C GLU A 73 -17.75 4.12 2.04
N PRO A 74 -17.54 2.95 1.42
CA PRO A 74 -18.48 2.39 0.45
C PRO A 74 -19.91 2.25 1.00
N LEU A 75 -20.08 1.93 2.28
CA LEU A 75 -21.41 1.78 2.88
C LEU A 75 -22.24 3.10 2.89
N LEU A 76 -21.65 4.25 2.57
CA LEU A 76 -22.41 5.50 2.38
C LEU A 76 -23.07 5.60 1.01
N HIS A 77 -22.64 4.80 0.03
CA HIS A 77 -23.20 4.85 -1.31
C HIS A 77 -24.59 4.18 -1.35
N PRO A 78 -25.65 4.86 -1.82
CA PRO A 78 -27.02 4.35 -1.77
C PRO A 78 -27.25 3.13 -2.66
N ASP A 79 -26.47 2.98 -3.74
CA ASP A 79 -26.61 1.88 -4.70
C ASP A 79 -25.54 0.78 -4.54
N LEU A 80 -24.82 0.71 -3.40
CA LEU A 80 -23.69 -0.21 -3.26
C LEU A 80 -24.11 -1.68 -3.45
N GLU A 81 -25.21 -2.11 -2.84
CA GLU A 81 -25.75 -3.47 -2.97
C GLU A 81 -26.15 -3.77 -4.44
N HIS A 82 -26.59 -2.76 -5.17
CA HIS A 82 -26.87 -2.89 -6.60
C HIS A 82 -25.57 -3.02 -7.41
N PHE A 83 -24.54 -2.24 -7.08
CA PHE A 83 -23.21 -2.36 -7.69
C PHE A 83 -22.58 -3.73 -7.45
N VAL A 84 -22.70 -4.30 -6.25
CA VAL A 84 -22.25 -5.67 -5.95
C VAL A 84 -22.93 -6.67 -6.87
N ARG A 85 -24.26 -6.62 -7.01
CA ARG A 85 -25.01 -7.53 -7.89
C ARG A 85 -24.58 -7.42 -9.35
N LEU A 86 -24.42 -6.20 -9.84
CA LEU A 86 -23.97 -5.95 -11.22
C LEU A 86 -22.52 -6.42 -11.44
N ALA A 87 -21.61 -6.12 -10.50
CA ALA A 87 -20.23 -6.59 -10.54
C ALA A 87 -20.15 -8.12 -10.52
N LYS A 88 -20.98 -8.79 -9.70
CA LYS A 88 -20.99 -10.25 -9.59
C LYS A 88 -21.34 -10.92 -10.92
N SER A 89 -22.16 -10.28 -11.75
CA SER A 89 -22.48 -10.77 -13.10
C SER A 89 -21.31 -10.67 -14.10
N ARG A 90 -20.24 -9.95 -13.74
CA ARG A 90 -19.07 -9.67 -14.58
C ARG A 90 -17.77 -10.33 -14.09
N VAL A 91 -17.76 -10.97 -12.93
CA VAL A 91 -16.60 -11.75 -12.50
C VAL A 91 -16.66 -13.16 -13.07
N ALA A 92 -15.49 -13.74 -13.34
CA ALA A 92 -15.34 -15.13 -13.73
C ALA A 92 -15.83 -16.09 -12.62
N PRO A 93 -16.12 -17.37 -12.93
CA PRO A 93 -16.62 -18.33 -11.93
C PRO A 93 -15.71 -18.53 -10.70
N ASP A 94 -14.40 -18.36 -10.87
CA ASP A 94 -13.37 -18.40 -9.81
C ASP A 94 -12.96 -17.01 -9.31
N GLY A 95 -13.58 -15.97 -9.85
CA GLY A 95 -13.39 -14.58 -9.46
C GLY A 95 -14.28 -14.14 -8.31
N TRP A 96 -14.06 -12.92 -7.82
CA TRP A 96 -14.78 -12.40 -6.66
C TRP A 96 -15.03 -10.88 -6.70
N VAL A 97 -16.10 -10.46 -6.02
CA VAL A 97 -16.44 -9.07 -5.77
C VAL A 97 -16.31 -8.74 -4.28
N GLY A 98 -15.68 -7.62 -3.96
CA GLY A 98 -15.55 -7.22 -2.57
C GLY A 98 -15.27 -5.75 -2.33
N PHE A 99 -15.27 -5.35 -1.06
CA PHE A 99 -14.90 -4.00 -0.65
C PHE A 99 -14.34 -3.95 0.78
N GLN A 100 -13.72 -2.82 1.12
CA GLN A 100 -13.21 -2.46 2.43
C GLN A 100 -14.17 -1.47 3.08
N SER A 101 -14.40 -1.59 4.39
CA SER A 101 -15.31 -0.71 5.12
C SER A 101 -14.83 -0.48 6.55
N ASN A 102 -15.17 0.67 7.11
CA ASN A 102 -15.04 0.92 8.55
C ASN A 102 -16.08 0.19 9.39
N GLY A 103 -17.08 -0.46 8.79
CA GLY A 103 -18.04 -1.34 9.45
C GLY A 103 -19.14 -0.65 10.24
N LEU A 104 -19.08 0.67 10.48
CA LEU A 104 -20.01 1.34 11.42
C LEU A 104 -21.49 1.33 11.01
N MET A 105 -21.77 1.05 9.75
CA MET A 105 -23.13 0.98 9.18
C MET A 105 -23.50 -0.43 8.74
N MET A 106 -22.74 -1.44 9.16
CA MET A 106 -23.05 -2.83 8.90
C MET A 106 -23.92 -3.37 10.03
N ASP A 107 -25.22 -3.48 9.78
CA ASP A 107 -26.17 -4.18 10.64
C ASP A 107 -26.60 -5.51 10.00
N HIS A 108 -27.44 -6.27 10.72
CA HIS A 108 -27.92 -7.57 10.25
C HIS A 108 -28.68 -7.47 8.93
N GLN A 109 -29.57 -6.49 8.75
CA GLN A 109 -30.35 -6.35 7.51
C GLN A 109 -29.42 -6.08 6.33
N ARG A 110 -28.42 -5.23 6.54
CA ARG A 110 -27.45 -4.89 5.51
C ARG A 110 -26.53 -6.06 5.17
N ALA A 111 -26.07 -6.81 6.16
CA ALA A 111 -25.29 -8.02 5.96
C ALA A 111 -26.06 -9.06 5.11
N VAL A 112 -27.35 -9.29 5.40
CA VAL A 112 -28.22 -10.14 4.56
C VAL A 112 -28.29 -9.62 3.14
N SER A 113 -28.52 -8.31 2.95
CA SER A 113 -28.65 -7.73 1.61
C SER A 113 -27.38 -7.86 0.75
N PHE A 114 -26.19 -7.86 1.38
CA PHE A 114 -24.93 -8.08 0.69
C PHE A 114 -24.70 -9.54 0.32
N VAL A 115 -25.06 -10.48 1.20
CA VAL A 115 -25.03 -11.91 0.87
C VAL A 115 -25.99 -12.20 -0.29
N ASP A 116 -27.20 -11.65 -0.26
CA ASP A 116 -28.20 -11.77 -1.34
C ASP A 116 -27.73 -11.12 -2.66
N ALA A 117 -26.95 -10.04 -2.58
CA ALA A 117 -26.35 -9.39 -3.75
C ALA A 117 -25.19 -10.20 -4.36
N GLY A 118 -24.67 -11.21 -3.64
CA GLY A 118 -23.56 -12.04 -4.08
C GLY A 118 -22.19 -11.45 -3.74
N LEU A 119 -22.07 -10.73 -2.62
CA LEU A 119 -20.78 -10.27 -2.11
C LEU A 119 -19.91 -11.47 -1.73
N ASP A 120 -18.68 -11.50 -2.25
CA ASP A 120 -17.74 -12.59 -1.98
C ASP A 120 -16.74 -12.24 -0.88
N ARG A 121 -16.32 -10.98 -0.78
CA ARG A 121 -15.32 -10.53 0.20
C ARG A 121 -15.65 -9.19 0.83
N ILE A 122 -15.50 -9.10 2.14
CA ILE A 122 -15.51 -7.83 2.86
C ILE A 122 -14.32 -7.76 3.81
N CYS A 123 -13.69 -6.60 3.91
CA CYS A 123 -12.57 -6.39 4.81
C CYS A 123 -12.83 -5.18 5.72
N LEU A 124 -12.95 -5.44 7.02
CA LEU A 124 -13.24 -4.41 8.02
C LEU A 124 -11.97 -3.81 8.61
N SER A 125 -11.98 -2.50 8.72
CA SER A 125 -10.85 -1.70 9.16
C SER A 125 -10.70 -1.71 10.69
N VAL A 126 -9.68 -2.41 11.22
CA VAL A 126 -9.44 -2.63 12.66
C VAL A 126 -7.95 -2.36 12.99
N ASP A 127 -7.64 -1.19 13.55
CA ASP A 127 -6.24 -0.82 13.87
C ASP A 127 -5.86 -0.99 15.34
N SER A 128 -6.80 -1.40 16.19
CA SER A 128 -6.60 -1.62 17.63
C SER A 128 -7.85 -2.26 18.23
N ILE A 129 -7.66 -3.07 19.28
CA ILE A 129 -8.74 -3.63 20.11
C ILE A 129 -8.95 -2.83 21.40
N SER A 130 -8.15 -1.80 21.64
CA SER A 130 -8.36 -0.81 22.69
C SER A 130 -9.29 0.29 22.18
N PRO A 131 -10.48 0.49 22.75
CA PRO A 131 -11.42 1.52 22.27
C PRO A 131 -10.82 2.94 22.23
N ASP A 132 -9.95 3.27 23.18
CA ASP A 132 -9.30 4.58 23.25
C ASP A 132 -8.26 4.77 22.14
N VAL A 133 -7.43 3.74 21.90
CA VAL A 133 -6.44 3.77 20.82
C VAL A 133 -7.16 3.75 19.46
N PHE A 134 -8.15 2.89 19.29
CA PHE A 134 -9.00 2.84 18.08
C PHE A 134 -9.60 4.22 17.77
N LYS A 135 -10.22 4.89 18.74
CA LYS A 135 -10.83 6.22 18.54
C LYS A 135 -9.81 7.30 18.21
N LYS A 136 -8.58 7.19 18.73
CA LYS A 136 -7.47 8.09 18.40
C LYS A 136 -7.00 7.92 16.96
N ILE A 137 -6.90 6.68 16.48
CA ILE A 137 -6.49 6.33 15.11
C ILE A 137 -7.61 6.63 14.10
N ARG A 138 -8.82 6.19 14.42
CA ARG A 138 -10.03 6.33 13.63
C ARG A 138 -10.98 7.33 14.27
N LYS A 139 -10.64 8.62 14.16
CA LYS A 139 -11.45 9.69 14.73
C LYS A 139 -12.88 9.67 14.19
N GLY A 140 -13.85 9.57 15.10
CA GLY A 140 -15.27 9.37 14.80
C GLY A 140 -15.72 7.90 14.80
N GLY A 141 -14.76 6.97 14.97
CA GLY A 141 -14.99 5.55 15.05
C GLY A 141 -15.61 5.10 16.37
N ASP A 142 -16.25 3.94 16.31
CA ASP A 142 -16.84 3.23 17.45
C ASP A 142 -16.45 1.75 17.37
N PHE A 143 -15.57 1.32 18.27
CA PHE A 143 -15.04 -0.05 18.26
C PHE A 143 -16.14 -1.09 18.46
N ALA A 144 -17.13 -0.82 19.30
CA ALA A 144 -18.24 -1.74 19.57
C ALA A 144 -19.09 -1.98 18.32
N LYS A 145 -19.23 -0.97 17.44
CA LYS A 145 -19.92 -1.15 16.15
C LYS A 145 -19.13 -1.98 15.16
N VAL A 146 -17.79 -1.94 15.22
CA VAL A 146 -16.95 -2.80 14.37
C VAL A 146 -17.01 -4.24 14.83
N GLU A 147 -17.00 -4.47 16.14
CA GLU A 147 -17.25 -5.79 16.74
C GLU A 147 -18.62 -6.33 16.31
N GLN A 148 -19.68 -5.53 16.47
CA GLN A 148 -21.02 -5.86 16.00
C GLN A 148 -21.04 -6.21 14.51
N ALA A 149 -20.33 -5.44 13.68
CA ALA A 149 -20.25 -5.67 12.24
C ALA A 149 -19.63 -7.03 11.90
N LEU A 150 -18.56 -7.44 12.58
CA LEU A 150 -17.95 -8.75 12.40
C LEU A 150 -18.92 -9.87 12.83
N ASP A 151 -19.55 -9.72 14.00
CA ASP A 151 -20.49 -10.72 14.52
C ASP A 151 -21.68 -10.94 13.59
N VAL A 152 -22.31 -9.87 13.08
CA VAL A 152 -23.47 -10.00 12.18
C VAL A 152 -23.07 -10.58 10.82
N LEU A 153 -21.88 -10.23 10.29
CA LEU A 153 -21.38 -10.83 9.05
C LEU A 153 -21.12 -12.32 9.22
N HIS A 154 -20.53 -12.72 10.36
CA HIS A 154 -20.28 -14.11 10.68
C HIS A 154 -21.58 -14.91 10.87
N GLU A 155 -22.54 -14.35 11.59
CA GLU A 155 -23.87 -14.94 11.80
C GLU A 155 -24.59 -15.16 10.47
N VAL A 156 -24.73 -14.10 9.66
CA VAL A 156 -25.44 -14.17 8.37
C VAL A 156 -24.76 -15.12 7.41
N LYS A 157 -23.41 -15.11 7.34
CA LYS A 157 -22.63 -16.07 6.55
C LYS A 157 -22.98 -17.50 6.93
N THR A 158 -22.98 -17.80 8.24
CA THR A 158 -23.21 -19.15 8.77
C THR A 158 -24.64 -19.62 8.53
N LEU A 159 -25.64 -18.76 8.82
CA LEU A 159 -27.05 -19.09 8.64
C LEU A 159 -27.45 -19.34 7.19
N ASN A 160 -26.82 -18.64 6.24
CA ASN A 160 -27.10 -18.79 4.81
C ASN A 160 -26.20 -19.82 4.10
N GLY A 161 -25.22 -20.40 4.80
CA GLY A 161 -24.20 -21.24 4.17
C GLY A 161 -23.42 -20.51 3.06
N SER A 162 -23.24 -19.20 3.22
CA SER A 162 -22.61 -18.33 2.23
C SER A 162 -21.10 -18.55 2.18
N SER A 163 -20.51 -18.38 1.00
CA SER A 163 -19.06 -18.39 0.79
C SER A 163 -18.38 -17.04 1.07
N LEU A 164 -19.10 -16.06 1.63
CA LEU A 164 -18.56 -14.75 2.00
C LEU A 164 -17.30 -14.90 2.87
N GLU A 165 -16.17 -14.35 2.41
CA GLU A 165 -14.96 -14.22 3.21
C GLU A 165 -14.97 -12.87 3.92
N VAL A 166 -14.94 -12.90 5.25
CA VAL A 166 -14.86 -11.71 6.11
C VAL A 166 -13.41 -11.57 6.55
N GLY A 167 -12.83 -10.39 6.42
CA GLY A 167 -11.47 -10.15 6.88
C GLY A 167 -11.33 -8.86 7.67
N VAL A 168 -10.15 -8.68 8.24
CA VAL A 168 -9.77 -7.43 8.90
C VAL A 168 -8.55 -6.82 8.24
N GLU A 169 -8.48 -5.49 8.20
CA GLU A 169 -7.28 -4.76 7.80
C GLU A 169 -6.73 -3.95 8.96
N PHE A 170 -5.42 -4.08 9.17
CA PHE A 170 -4.67 -3.40 10.23
C PHE A 170 -3.60 -2.49 9.64
N VAL A 171 -3.66 -1.19 9.92
CA VAL A 171 -2.59 -0.24 9.57
C VAL A 171 -1.56 -0.18 10.71
N LEU A 172 -0.36 -0.66 10.44
CA LEU A 172 0.76 -0.66 11.38
C LEU A 172 1.27 0.74 11.66
N ARG A 173 1.30 1.07 12.95
CA ARG A 173 1.83 2.31 13.52
C ARG A 173 2.71 1.95 14.71
N ARG A 174 3.69 2.82 15.03
CA ARG A 174 4.60 2.57 16.16
C ARG A 174 3.86 2.42 17.49
N ASP A 175 2.73 3.11 17.64
CA ASP A 175 1.93 3.11 18.87
C ASP A 175 0.88 1.99 18.96
N ASN A 176 0.59 1.24 17.87
CA ASN A 176 -0.37 0.12 17.90
C ASN A 176 0.24 -1.25 17.55
N VAL A 177 1.48 -1.30 17.05
CA VAL A 177 2.08 -2.54 16.52
C VAL A 177 2.08 -3.71 17.50
N HIS A 178 2.23 -3.42 18.80
CA HIS A 178 2.23 -4.42 19.85
C HIS A 178 0.86 -5.11 20.05
N GLU A 179 -0.23 -4.50 19.58
CA GLU A 179 -1.58 -5.08 19.63
C GLU A 179 -1.85 -6.02 18.45
N LEU A 180 -0.98 -6.08 17.44
CA LEU A 180 -1.26 -6.83 16.22
C LEU A 180 -1.54 -8.33 16.50
N PRO A 181 -0.72 -9.09 17.26
CA PRO A 181 -0.99 -10.50 17.52
C PRO A 181 -2.33 -10.73 18.23
N SER A 182 -2.66 -9.91 19.24
CA SER A 182 -3.94 -9.99 19.96
C SER A 182 -5.13 -9.59 19.09
N THR A 183 -4.95 -8.61 18.20
CA THR A 183 -5.99 -8.17 17.26
C THR A 183 -6.34 -9.29 16.28
N ILE A 184 -5.35 -10.06 15.79
CA ILE A 184 -5.62 -11.22 14.91
C ILE A 184 -6.43 -12.29 15.65
N ARG A 185 -6.07 -12.61 16.90
CA ARG A 185 -6.83 -13.57 17.72
C ARG A 185 -8.26 -13.09 17.95
N TRP A 186 -8.43 -11.82 18.30
CA TRP A 186 -9.73 -11.20 18.49
C TRP A 186 -10.57 -11.27 17.21
N ALA A 187 -10.01 -10.87 16.06
CA ALA A 187 -10.72 -10.92 14.78
C ALA A 187 -11.20 -12.33 14.42
N ALA A 188 -10.38 -13.35 14.70
CA ALA A 188 -10.75 -14.74 14.48
C ALA A 188 -11.93 -15.19 15.38
N LEU A 189 -11.95 -14.76 16.65
CA LEU A 189 -13.06 -15.04 17.57
C LEU A 189 -14.38 -14.45 17.08
N HIS A 190 -14.32 -13.33 16.35
CA HIS A 190 -15.45 -12.67 15.70
C HIS A 190 -15.67 -13.12 14.24
N GLY A 191 -15.08 -14.26 13.84
CA GLY A 191 -15.39 -14.92 12.57
C GLY A 191 -14.64 -14.41 11.34
N ALA A 192 -13.53 -13.68 11.50
CA ALA A 192 -12.68 -13.29 10.38
C ALA A 192 -11.92 -14.50 9.78
N ASP A 193 -11.99 -14.65 8.46
CA ASP A 193 -11.30 -15.67 7.66
C ASP A 193 -9.87 -15.25 7.25
N PHE A 194 -9.63 -13.94 7.14
CA PHE A 194 -8.34 -13.40 6.72
C PHE A 194 -7.99 -12.06 7.38
N ALA A 195 -6.71 -11.73 7.39
CA ALA A 195 -6.19 -10.47 7.87
C ALA A 195 -5.15 -9.89 6.91
N ILE A 196 -5.31 -8.63 6.56
CA ILE A 196 -4.35 -7.85 5.77
C ILE A 196 -3.69 -6.86 6.71
N VAL A 197 -2.37 -6.88 6.75
CA VAL A 197 -1.59 -5.92 7.52
C VAL A 197 -0.84 -5.05 6.53
N THR A 198 -0.93 -3.73 6.71
CA THR A 198 -0.28 -2.75 5.84
C THR A 198 0.48 -1.72 6.67
N GLN A 199 1.54 -1.16 6.13
CA GLN A 199 2.31 -0.13 6.80
C GLN A 199 1.59 1.23 6.72
N LEU A 200 1.72 2.07 7.75
CA LEU A 200 1.21 3.45 7.70
C LEU A 200 1.86 4.24 6.56
N PHE A 201 1.06 4.76 5.64
CA PHE A 201 1.51 5.72 4.64
C PHE A 201 1.44 7.16 5.20
N PRO A 202 2.57 7.89 5.37
CA PRO A 202 2.54 9.21 6.00
C PRO A 202 2.09 10.31 5.03
N TYR A 203 0.78 10.57 4.97
CA TYR A 203 0.23 11.72 4.24
C TYR A 203 0.40 13.07 4.96
N HIS A 204 0.79 13.03 6.25
CA HIS A 204 1.11 14.20 7.05
C HIS A 204 2.49 14.08 7.70
N ARG A 205 3.13 15.23 7.93
CA ARG A 205 4.44 15.29 8.59
C ARG A 205 4.42 14.67 9.99
N ASP A 206 3.33 14.85 10.74
CA ASP A 206 3.23 14.35 12.12
C ASP A 206 3.13 12.81 12.19
N LEU A 207 2.77 12.17 11.06
CA LEU A 207 2.69 10.71 10.94
C LEU A 207 4.03 10.05 10.64
N VAL A 208 5.06 10.81 10.25
CA VAL A 208 6.38 10.25 9.89
C VAL A 208 6.98 9.46 11.06
N LEU A 209 6.82 9.94 12.29
CA LEU A 209 7.31 9.26 13.49
C LEU A 209 6.51 8.01 13.85
N GLN A 210 5.36 7.81 13.22
CA GLN A 210 4.49 6.66 13.44
C GLN A 210 4.71 5.55 12.42
N ALA A 211 5.47 5.81 11.35
CA ALA A 211 5.85 4.79 10.38
C ALA A 211 6.73 3.71 11.04
N THR A 212 6.44 2.46 10.71
CA THR A 212 7.07 1.25 11.28
C THR A 212 8.06 0.60 10.33
N TYR A 213 8.32 1.19 9.16
CA TYR A 213 9.28 0.72 8.16
C TYR A 213 10.40 1.75 7.95
N ASP A 214 11.51 1.28 7.40
CA ASP A 214 12.57 2.14 6.87
C ASP A 214 12.51 2.14 5.33
N ALA A 215 12.95 3.22 4.68
CA ALA A 215 12.93 3.34 3.23
C ALA A 215 14.27 2.99 2.56
N ASN A 216 15.27 2.56 3.31
CA ASN A 216 16.49 1.98 2.77
C ASN A 216 16.21 0.60 2.19
N LEU A 217 16.99 0.17 1.19
CA LEU A 217 16.87 -1.20 0.67
C LEU A 217 17.38 -2.22 1.69
N ASP A 218 16.78 -3.40 1.71
CA ASP A 218 17.25 -4.60 2.42
C ASP A 218 18.76 -4.85 2.24
N SER A 219 19.25 -4.75 1.00
CA SER A 219 20.67 -4.92 0.68
C SER A 219 21.55 -3.81 1.24
N SER A 220 21.04 -2.57 1.30
CA SER A 220 21.76 -1.42 1.89
C SER A 220 21.81 -1.54 3.40
N VAL A 221 20.71 -1.95 4.03
CA VAL A 221 20.63 -2.21 5.48
C VAL A 221 21.59 -3.33 5.87
N SER A 222 21.58 -4.45 5.14
CA SER A 222 22.47 -5.59 5.40
C SER A 222 23.95 -5.21 5.31
N LEU A 223 24.32 -4.44 4.27
CA LEU A 223 25.68 -3.94 4.11
C LEU A 223 26.06 -2.98 5.25
N PHE A 224 25.16 -2.06 5.60
CA PHE A 224 25.40 -1.14 6.70
C PHE A 224 25.57 -1.88 8.04
N GLN A 225 24.75 -2.89 8.34
CA GLN A 225 24.87 -3.69 9.56
C GLN A 225 26.22 -4.42 9.65
N LYS A 226 26.73 -4.95 8.53
CA LYS A 226 28.08 -5.53 8.45
C LYS A 226 29.15 -4.52 8.86
N TYR A 227 29.11 -3.31 8.30
CA TYR A 227 30.09 -2.26 8.61
C TYR A 227 29.90 -1.64 9.99
N ALA A 228 28.67 -1.55 10.49
CA ALA A 228 28.37 -1.12 11.85
C ALA A 228 28.93 -2.11 12.88
N LYS A 229 28.96 -3.42 12.58
CA LYS A 229 29.62 -4.41 13.41
C LYS A 229 31.13 -4.20 13.45
N ILE A 230 31.77 -4.04 12.29
CA ILE A 230 33.21 -3.74 12.20
C ILE A 230 33.56 -2.46 12.96
N ALA A 231 32.75 -1.41 12.79
CA ALA A 231 32.92 -0.14 13.48
C ALA A 231 32.90 -0.31 15.01
N ARG A 232 31.98 -1.13 15.54
CA ARG A 232 31.94 -1.45 16.98
C ARG A 232 33.16 -2.24 17.47
N GLU A 233 33.66 -3.17 16.66
CA GLU A 233 34.85 -3.96 16.99
C GLU A 233 36.14 -3.11 16.98
N GLU A 234 36.18 -2.07 16.13
CA GLU A 234 37.32 -1.15 16.00
C GLU A 234 37.20 0.12 16.85
N ASP A 235 36.14 0.26 17.66
CA ASP A 235 35.78 1.44 18.45
C ASP A 235 35.70 2.74 17.61
N VAL A 236 34.97 2.65 16.49
CA VAL A 236 34.76 3.72 15.51
C VAL A 236 33.29 4.14 15.50
N ASP A 237 33.02 5.43 15.68
CA ASP A 237 31.66 5.97 15.57
C ASP A 237 31.38 6.49 14.14
N LEU A 238 30.58 5.73 13.39
CA LEU A 238 30.18 6.07 12.02
C LEU A 238 29.39 7.39 11.93
N ASN A 239 28.70 7.81 12.99
CA ASN A 239 27.91 9.06 12.97
C ASN A 239 28.78 10.30 12.79
N ARG A 240 30.06 10.20 13.17
CA ARG A 240 31.05 11.27 13.05
C ARG A 240 31.54 11.50 11.62
N TYR A 241 31.13 10.65 10.66
CA TYR A 241 31.53 10.78 9.27
C TYR A 241 31.29 12.20 8.73
N TYR A 242 30.11 12.78 8.97
CA TYR A 242 29.78 14.12 8.49
C TYR A 242 30.56 15.24 9.20
N ASP A 243 31.14 14.98 10.38
CA ASP A 243 32.00 15.93 11.09
C ASP A 243 33.44 15.95 10.55
N VAL A 244 33.86 14.85 9.91
CA VAL A 244 35.26 14.63 9.53
C VAL A 244 35.49 14.54 8.02
N PHE A 245 34.46 14.25 7.21
CA PHE A 245 34.66 13.96 5.78
C PHE A 245 35.25 15.13 5.00
N MET A 246 34.96 16.38 5.40
CA MET A 246 35.47 17.62 4.78
C MET A 246 36.78 18.13 5.38
N LYS A 247 37.34 17.47 6.40
CA LYS A 247 38.62 17.89 6.98
C LYS A 247 39.76 17.64 6.00
N TYR A 248 40.60 18.67 5.80
CA TYR A 248 41.77 18.62 4.91
C TYR A 248 42.80 17.60 5.39
N GLU A 249 43.18 17.66 6.67
CA GLU A 249 43.97 16.59 7.32
C GLU A 249 43.06 15.70 8.17
N LYS A 250 43.09 14.40 7.86
CA LYS A 250 42.41 13.36 8.64
C LYS A 250 43.49 12.55 9.35
N ARG A 251 43.54 12.62 10.69
CA ARG A 251 44.48 11.84 11.52
C ARG A 251 43.71 11.09 12.61
N GLY A 252 44.25 9.94 13.01
CA GLY A 252 43.70 9.13 14.09
C GLY A 252 42.28 8.67 13.76
N ASP A 253 41.34 8.98 14.66
CA ASP A 253 39.95 8.56 14.55
C ASP A 253 39.24 9.06 13.27
N ALA A 254 39.50 10.30 12.83
CA ALA A 254 38.93 10.86 11.60
C ALA A 254 39.31 10.07 10.35
N GLU A 255 40.52 9.51 10.32
CA GLU A 255 41.01 8.66 9.24
C GLU A 255 40.32 7.29 9.27
N LYS A 256 40.16 6.69 10.46
CA LYS A 256 39.46 5.41 10.63
C LYS A 256 38.02 5.46 10.15
N VAL A 257 37.25 6.46 10.62
CA VAL A 257 35.84 6.65 10.22
C VAL A 257 35.73 6.79 8.70
N THR A 258 36.58 7.63 8.09
CA THR A 258 36.55 7.87 6.64
C THR A 258 36.87 6.59 5.86
N LYS A 259 37.96 5.88 6.21
CA LYS A 259 38.34 4.63 5.54
C LYS A 259 37.27 3.56 5.60
N LEU A 260 36.61 3.43 6.76
CA LEU A 260 35.57 2.43 6.94
C LEU A 260 34.32 2.76 6.10
N VAL A 261 33.89 4.02 6.09
CA VAL A 261 32.77 4.47 5.24
C VAL A 261 33.12 4.37 3.75
N ASP A 262 34.32 4.76 3.34
CA ASP A 262 34.76 4.65 1.94
C ASP A 262 34.81 3.18 1.48
N SER A 263 35.21 2.27 2.37
CA SER A 263 35.19 0.82 2.11
C SER A 263 33.76 0.32 1.92
N MET A 264 32.83 0.76 2.78
CA MET A 264 31.41 0.43 2.68
C MET A 264 30.81 0.95 1.36
N VAL A 265 31.07 2.20 1.00
CA VAL A 265 30.57 2.81 -0.24
C VAL A 265 31.16 2.11 -1.47
N SER A 266 32.45 1.76 -1.43
CA SER A 266 33.12 1.04 -2.52
C SER A 266 32.60 -0.40 -2.68
N GLU A 267 32.27 -1.07 -1.57
CA GLU A 267 31.60 -2.37 -1.61
C GLU A 267 30.17 -2.25 -2.17
N ALA A 268 29.41 -1.23 -1.76
CA ALA A 268 28.07 -0.96 -2.28
C ALA A 268 28.09 -0.75 -3.80
N PHE A 269 29.02 0.09 -4.29
CA PHE A 269 29.15 0.37 -5.72
C PHE A 269 29.45 -0.89 -6.54
N ARG A 270 30.33 -1.77 -6.04
CA ARG A 270 30.60 -3.08 -6.69
C ARG A 270 29.38 -4.00 -6.73
N GLN A 271 28.43 -3.83 -5.82
CA GLN A 271 27.15 -4.57 -5.80
C GLN A 271 26.03 -3.86 -6.59
N GLY A 272 26.34 -2.74 -7.26
CA GLY A 272 25.38 -1.91 -7.97
C GLY A 272 24.39 -1.21 -7.03
N LEU A 273 24.83 -0.85 -5.82
CA LEU A 273 24.04 -0.16 -4.82
C LEU A 273 24.51 1.29 -4.65
N THR A 274 23.55 2.17 -4.43
CA THR A 274 23.78 3.51 -3.86
C THR A 274 23.37 3.49 -2.40
N LEU A 275 24.05 4.24 -1.53
CA LEU A 275 23.74 4.28 -0.10
C LEU A 275 23.32 5.67 0.33
N ASN A 276 22.15 5.80 0.93
CA ASN A 276 21.76 7.01 1.64
C ASN A 276 22.38 7.00 3.06
N LEU A 277 23.67 7.36 3.15
CA LEU A 277 24.44 7.27 4.40
C LEU A 277 23.79 8.02 5.56
N LYS A 278 23.26 9.22 5.33
CA LYS A 278 22.57 10.02 6.35
C LYS A 278 21.40 9.26 6.98
N LYS A 279 20.66 8.51 6.16
CA LYS A 279 19.51 7.73 6.63
C LYS A 279 19.92 6.42 7.27
N LEU A 280 20.92 5.74 6.72
CA LEU A 280 21.48 4.53 7.33
C LEU A 280 22.05 4.82 8.73
N PHE A 281 22.78 5.93 8.91
CA PHE A 281 23.36 6.30 10.21
C PHE A 281 22.30 6.67 11.25
N SER A 282 21.17 7.26 10.83
CA SER A 282 20.08 7.65 11.73
C SER A 282 19.01 6.56 11.92
N MET A 283 19.19 5.39 11.30
CA MET A 283 18.25 4.28 11.37
C MET A 283 18.24 3.64 12.78
N ASP A 284 17.05 3.34 13.29
CA ASP A 284 16.89 2.55 14.51
C ASP A 284 17.18 1.07 14.22
N GLN A 285 18.42 0.67 14.46
CA GLN A 285 18.90 -0.69 14.17
C GLN A 285 18.12 -1.79 14.90
N GLY A 286 17.58 -1.50 16.09
CA GLY A 286 16.82 -2.48 16.88
C GLY A 286 15.33 -2.52 16.56
N TRP A 287 14.80 -1.56 15.80
CA TRP A 287 13.38 -1.52 15.46
C TRP A 287 12.96 -2.66 14.54
N ALA A 288 13.78 -2.96 13.52
CA ALA A 288 13.48 -4.05 12.59
C ALA A 288 13.35 -5.40 13.32
N ASP A 289 14.27 -5.69 14.26
CA ASP A 289 14.24 -6.93 15.06
C ASP A 289 13.00 -7.00 15.97
N ARG A 290 12.61 -5.88 16.58
CA ARG A 290 11.36 -5.78 17.38
C ARG A 290 10.13 -6.05 16.51
N LEU A 291 10.08 -5.47 15.32
CA LEU A 291 8.95 -5.65 14.41
C LEU A 291 8.88 -7.09 13.88
N GLU A 292 10.02 -7.70 13.55
CA GLU A 292 10.07 -9.10 13.13
C GLU A 292 9.62 -10.04 14.26
N THR A 293 9.93 -9.72 15.52
CA THR A 293 9.42 -10.45 16.68
C THR A 293 7.90 -10.42 16.73
N VAL A 294 7.30 -9.22 16.60
CA VAL A 294 5.83 -9.06 16.55
C VAL A 294 5.24 -9.81 15.34
N PHE A 295 5.88 -9.77 14.18
CA PHE A 295 5.42 -10.49 12.99
C PHE A 295 5.48 -12.01 13.18
N ALA A 296 6.53 -12.53 13.82
CA ALA A 296 6.63 -13.95 14.16
C ALA A 296 5.50 -14.38 15.12
N GLU A 297 5.24 -13.60 16.17
CA GLU A 297 4.11 -13.83 17.09
C GLU A 297 2.76 -13.75 16.36
N THR A 298 2.60 -12.81 15.43
CA THR A 298 1.38 -12.65 14.63
C THR A 298 1.15 -13.85 13.70
N ARG A 299 2.21 -14.40 13.08
CA ARG A 299 2.12 -15.62 12.26
C ARG A 299 1.67 -16.82 13.10
N ILE A 300 2.17 -16.95 14.33
CA ILE A 300 1.73 -17.98 15.27
C ILE A 300 0.25 -17.78 15.61
N ALA A 301 -0.15 -16.57 16.00
CA ALA A 301 -1.53 -16.23 16.32
C ALA A 301 -2.50 -16.53 15.17
N ALA A 302 -2.14 -16.17 13.94
CA ALA A 302 -2.92 -16.44 12.75
C ALA A 302 -3.04 -17.94 12.46
N SER A 303 -1.95 -18.70 12.61
CA SER A 303 -1.95 -20.15 12.39
C SER A 303 -2.79 -20.89 13.44
N GLU A 304 -2.73 -20.49 14.70
CA GLU A 304 -3.54 -21.08 15.78
C GLU A 304 -5.03 -20.77 15.64
N ALA A 305 -5.34 -19.62 15.07
CA ALA A 305 -6.71 -19.15 14.86
C ALA A 305 -7.26 -19.46 13.45
N GLU A 306 -6.48 -20.16 12.61
CA GLU A 306 -6.82 -20.53 11.23
C GLU A 306 -7.16 -19.33 10.32
N VAL A 307 -6.58 -18.15 10.58
CA VAL A 307 -6.77 -16.93 9.79
C VAL A 307 -5.71 -16.82 8.70
N LYS A 308 -6.13 -16.59 7.44
CA LYS A 308 -5.18 -16.30 6.34
C LYS A 308 -4.54 -14.92 6.57
N LEU A 309 -3.24 -14.89 6.84
CA LEU A 309 -2.53 -13.64 7.16
C LEU A 309 -1.66 -13.15 5.98
N LYS A 310 -1.80 -11.87 5.62
CA LYS A 310 -0.87 -11.17 4.73
C LYS A 310 -0.13 -10.07 5.50
N LEU A 311 1.16 -10.26 5.74
CA LEU A 311 2.04 -9.26 6.36
C LEU A 311 2.77 -8.43 5.28
N PRO A 312 3.07 -7.16 5.55
CA PRO A 312 3.91 -6.33 4.68
C PRO A 312 5.38 -6.62 4.95
N GLU A 313 6.25 -6.13 4.07
CA GLU A 313 7.69 -6.08 4.34
C GLU A 313 8.04 -4.98 5.34
N ILE A 314 9.06 -5.24 6.18
CA ILE A 314 9.61 -4.25 7.13
C ILE A 314 10.55 -3.29 6.42
N VAL A 315 11.29 -3.80 5.44
CA VAL A 315 12.28 -3.07 4.66
C VAL A 315 12.02 -3.35 3.17
N PRO A 316 12.01 -2.31 2.32
CA PRO A 316 11.88 -2.45 0.88
C PRO A 316 12.91 -3.43 0.28
N LYS A 317 12.44 -4.43 -0.46
CA LYS A 317 13.31 -5.42 -1.13
C LYS A 317 13.93 -4.89 -2.42
N LYS A 318 15.22 -5.14 -2.66
CA LYS A 318 15.87 -4.83 -3.95
C LYS A 318 15.11 -5.42 -5.15
N SER A 319 14.49 -6.59 -4.96
CA SER A 319 13.61 -7.22 -5.93
C SER A 319 12.22 -6.56 -5.95
N ARG A 320 12.02 -5.62 -6.86
CA ARG A 320 10.70 -5.03 -7.11
C ARG A 320 9.70 -6.01 -7.70
N ARG A 321 8.45 -5.84 -7.29
CA ARG A 321 7.26 -6.51 -7.83
C ARG A 321 6.05 -5.59 -7.68
N CYS A 322 5.49 -5.14 -8.79
CA CYS A 322 4.28 -4.31 -8.84
C CYS A 322 3.08 -5.22 -9.08
N GLU A 323 2.48 -5.73 -8.01
CA GLU A 323 1.30 -6.60 -8.11
C GLU A 323 0.15 -5.92 -8.89
N PHE A 324 0.01 -4.59 -8.83
CA PHE A 324 -1.04 -3.89 -9.60
C PHE A 324 -0.86 -4.04 -11.12
N VAL A 325 0.34 -3.72 -11.64
CA VAL A 325 0.57 -3.82 -13.08
C VAL A 325 0.72 -5.27 -13.49
N GLU A 326 1.52 -6.08 -12.78
CA GLU A 326 1.75 -7.48 -13.13
C GLU A 326 0.46 -8.31 -13.20
N GLU A 327 -0.49 -8.05 -12.30
CA GLU A 327 -1.79 -8.74 -12.24
C GLU A 327 -2.88 -8.07 -13.09
N GLY A 328 -2.52 -7.08 -13.92
CA GLY A 328 -3.45 -6.46 -14.87
C GLY A 328 -4.57 -5.69 -14.19
N CYS A 329 -4.26 -4.95 -13.11
CA CYS A 329 -5.21 -4.11 -12.40
C CYS A 329 -5.48 -2.79 -13.17
N VAL A 330 -6.70 -2.29 -13.04
CA VAL A 330 -7.07 -0.93 -13.44
C VAL A 330 -7.89 -0.27 -12.34
N PHE A 331 -7.79 1.05 -12.21
CA PHE A 331 -8.42 1.83 -11.15
C PHE A 331 -9.34 2.88 -11.76
N VAL A 332 -10.57 2.97 -11.27
CA VAL A 332 -11.63 3.80 -11.83
C VAL A 332 -12.15 4.74 -10.75
N SER A 333 -11.97 6.04 -10.96
CA SER A 333 -12.49 7.07 -10.06
C SER A 333 -14.00 7.20 -10.18
N TRP A 334 -14.66 7.78 -9.17
CA TRP A 334 -16.12 7.96 -9.13
C TRP A 334 -16.67 8.74 -10.35
N ASP A 335 -15.85 9.60 -10.95
CA ASP A 335 -16.18 10.42 -12.13
C ASP A 335 -15.82 9.73 -13.47
N GLY A 336 -15.46 8.44 -13.44
CA GLY A 336 -15.17 7.64 -14.64
C GLY A 336 -13.74 7.75 -15.16
N GLN A 337 -12.85 8.50 -14.51
CA GLN A 337 -11.43 8.56 -14.90
C GLN A 337 -10.70 7.23 -14.66
N ILE A 338 -9.83 6.86 -15.61
CA ILE A 338 -9.07 5.61 -15.58
C ILE A 338 -7.61 5.84 -15.20
N HIS A 339 -7.15 5.09 -14.19
CA HIS A 339 -5.85 5.21 -13.56
C HIS A 339 -5.11 3.85 -13.56
N PRO A 340 -3.75 3.88 -13.54
CA PRO A 340 -2.96 2.66 -13.69
C PRO A 340 -2.74 1.87 -12.39
N CYS A 341 -2.77 2.54 -11.24
CA CYS A 341 -2.46 1.94 -9.95
C CYS A 341 -2.92 2.82 -8.79
N TYR A 342 -3.01 2.22 -7.60
CA TYR A 342 -3.36 2.93 -6.35
C TYR A 342 -2.47 4.14 -6.08
N PHE A 343 -1.15 4.04 -6.36
CA PHE A 343 -0.20 5.13 -6.14
C PHE A 343 -0.53 6.38 -6.98
N LEU A 344 -1.09 6.21 -8.18
CA LEU A 344 -1.37 7.28 -9.14
C LEU A 344 -2.88 7.51 -9.33
N TRP A 345 -3.69 7.07 -8.38
CA TRP A 345 -5.14 7.19 -8.44
C TRP A 345 -5.62 8.58 -8.03
N HIS A 346 -5.05 9.14 -6.96
CA HIS A 346 -5.48 10.43 -6.40
C HIS A 346 -4.34 11.44 -6.32
N HIS A 347 -4.71 12.70 -6.14
CA HIS A 347 -3.78 13.76 -5.77
C HIS A 347 -3.53 13.72 -4.26
N TYR A 348 -2.27 13.75 -3.82
CA TYR A 348 -1.92 13.85 -2.41
C TYR A 348 -0.47 14.28 -2.18
N GLN A 349 -0.17 14.68 -0.94
CA GLN A 349 1.20 14.86 -0.48
C GLN A 349 1.62 13.72 0.44
N CYS A 350 2.89 13.33 0.39
CA CYS A 350 3.45 12.31 1.27
C CYS A 350 4.82 12.69 1.81
N PHE A 351 5.14 12.13 2.98
CA PHE A 351 6.34 12.42 3.76
C PHE A 351 7.09 11.13 4.05
N ILE A 352 8.03 10.75 3.17
CA ILE A 352 8.74 9.47 3.28
C ILE A 352 10.24 9.74 3.25
N ASN A 353 10.97 9.15 4.20
CA ASN A 353 12.42 9.25 4.30
C ASN A 353 12.96 10.70 4.31
N GLY A 354 12.21 11.65 4.86
CA GLY A 354 12.58 13.08 4.86
C GLY A 354 12.37 13.80 3.52
N MET A 355 11.83 13.13 2.50
CA MET A 355 11.30 13.77 1.30
C MET A 355 9.86 14.23 1.55
N VAL A 356 9.51 15.35 0.93
CA VAL A 356 8.11 15.72 0.68
C VAL A 356 7.87 15.49 -0.80
N LYS A 357 6.84 14.73 -1.14
CA LYS A 357 6.42 14.52 -2.53
C LYS A 357 4.96 14.87 -2.70
N THR A 358 4.67 15.66 -3.72
CA THR A 358 3.33 15.79 -4.28
C THR A 358 3.16 14.76 -5.39
N VAL A 359 2.16 13.88 -5.24
CA VAL A 359 1.78 12.90 -6.25
C VAL A 359 0.52 13.41 -6.93
N LYS A 360 0.56 13.46 -8.27
CA LYS A 360 -0.60 13.80 -9.09
C LYS A 360 -1.20 12.52 -9.68
N PRO A 361 -2.53 12.47 -9.84
CA PRO A 361 -3.17 11.34 -10.47
C PRO A 361 -2.72 11.23 -11.93
N LYS A 362 -2.53 10.01 -12.41
CA LYS A 362 -2.27 9.74 -13.84
C LYS A 362 -3.53 9.19 -14.47
N VAL A 363 -4.11 9.95 -15.41
CA VAL A 363 -5.34 9.61 -16.12
C VAL A 363 -4.98 9.16 -17.54
N PHE A 364 -5.57 8.05 -17.99
CA PHE A 364 -5.41 7.53 -19.35
C PHE A 364 -6.67 7.67 -20.23
N GLY A 365 -7.81 8.01 -19.63
CA GLY A 365 -9.07 8.24 -20.33
C GLY A 365 -10.23 8.38 -19.35
N ASN A 366 -11.42 8.66 -19.87
CA ASN A 366 -12.68 8.69 -19.10
C ASN A 366 -13.73 7.81 -19.79
N LEU A 367 -14.51 7.08 -18.98
CA LEU A 367 -15.63 6.24 -19.43
C LEU A 367 -16.77 7.00 -20.12
N SER A 368 -16.83 8.33 -19.99
CA SER A 368 -17.75 9.18 -20.76
C SER A 368 -17.40 9.25 -22.25
N ASP A 369 -16.12 9.05 -22.59
CA ASP A 369 -15.58 9.32 -23.92
C ASP A 369 -15.27 8.02 -24.68
N LEU A 370 -14.68 7.04 -23.98
CA LEU A 370 -14.24 5.77 -24.55
C LEU A 370 -14.56 4.63 -23.59
N ASN A 371 -14.73 3.42 -24.11
CA ASN A 371 -14.94 2.27 -23.24
C ASN A 371 -13.63 1.80 -22.59
N LEU A 372 -13.72 1.03 -21.51
CA LEU A 372 -12.54 0.65 -20.72
C LEU A 372 -11.52 -0.16 -21.53
N VAL A 373 -11.96 -1.04 -22.42
CA VAL A 373 -11.06 -1.88 -23.23
C VAL A 373 -10.31 -1.03 -24.26
N GLU A 374 -10.96 -0.01 -24.82
CA GLU A 374 -10.30 0.97 -25.70
C GLU A 374 -9.22 1.76 -24.94
N ILE A 375 -9.57 2.31 -23.77
CA ILE A 375 -8.62 3.05 -22.92
C ILE A 375 -7.46 2.16 -22.50
N TRP A 376 -7.74 0.92 -22.10
CA TRP A 376 -6.72 -0.06 -21.72
C TRP A 376 -5.71 -0.26 -22.85
N ASN A 377 -6.17 -0.45 -24.09
CA ASN A 377 -5.31 -0.70 -25.25
C ASN A 377 -4.79 0.57 -25.93
N ASP A 378 -5.04 1.76 -25.37
CA ASP A 378 -4.46 3.00 -25.87
C ASP A 378 -2.91 2.90 -25.86
N PRO A 379 -2.22 3.39 -26.91
CA PRO A 379 -0.76 3.33 -26.98
C PRO A 379 -0.05 3.94 -25.76
N ALA A 380 -0.59 5.00 -25.15
CA ALA A 380 0.01 5.62 -23.97
C ALA A 380 -0.10 4.72 -22.74
N PHE A 381 -1.25 4.07 -22.52
CA PHE A 381 -1.44 3.17 -21.37
C PHE A 381 -0.66 1.86 -21.55
N LEU A 382 -0.62 1.30 -22.76
CA LEU A 382 0.25 0.17 -23.10
C LEU A 382 1.73 0.50 -22.87
N SER A 383 2.19 1.68 -23.30
CA SER A 383 3.57 2.12 -23.10
C SER A 383 3.91 2.22 -21.62
N PHE A 384 3.03 2.82 -20.82
CA PHE A 384 3.20 2.90 -19.36
C PHE A 384 3.32 1.52 -18.71
N ARG A 385 2.40 0.59 -19.02
CA ARG A 385 2.45 -0.78 -18.47
C ARG A 385 3.75 -1.49 -18.84
N LYS A 386 4.21 -1.36 -20.09
CA LYS A 386 5.50 -1.90 -20.54
C LYS A 386 6.67 -1.26 -19.80
N GLY A 387 6.64 0.05 -19.61
CA GLY A 387 7.65 0.80 -18.86
C GLY A 387 7.80 0.28 -17.44
N VAL A 388 6.69 0.11 -16.73
CA VAL A 388 6.68 -0.43 -15.35
C VAL A 388 7.24 -1.86 -15.30
N LEU A 389 6.85 -2.74 -16.23
CA LEU A 389 7.31 -4.14 -16.27
C LEU A 389 8.81 -4.30 -16.54
N ARG A 390 9.48 -3.29 -17.10
CA ARG A 390 10.94 -3.30 -17.28
C ARG A 390 11.70 -3.13 -15.96
N TYR A 391 11.07 -2.52 -14.94
CA TYR A 391 11.70 -2.13 -13.67
C TYR A 391 12.97 -1.28 -13.82
N ASP A 392 13.09 -0.60 -14.96
CA ASP A 392 14.27 0.18 -15.32
C ASP A 392 14.13 1.65 -14.88
N TYR A 393 13.97 1.86 -13.58
CA TYR A 393 13.86 3.19 -12.94
C TYR A 393 14.61 3.18 -11.60
N PRO A 394 15.13 4.32 -11.10
CA PRO A 394 15.97 4.34 -9.91
C PRO A 394 15.15 4.03 -8.64
N TYR A 395 15.82 3.72 -7.54
CA TYR A 395 15.19 3.74 -6.21
C TYR A 395 15.63 4.97 -5.44
N CYS A 396 14.78 5.99 -5.45
CA CYS A 396 15.17 7.34 -5.04
C CYS A 396 15.56 7.41 -3.55
N PHE A 397 14.93 6.60 -2.69
CA PHE A 397 15.20 6.63 -1.24
C PHE A 397 16.62 6.20 -0.83
N ASN A 398 17.29 5.41 -1.67
CA ASN A 398 18.63 4.90 -1.42
C ASN A 398 19.72 5.79 -2.05
N CYS A 399 19.32 6.86 -2.74
CA CYS A 399 20.23 7.83 -3.32
C CYS A 399 20.76 8.80 -2.25
N SER A 400 22.07 9.10 -2.27
CA SER A 400 22.64 10.16 -1.40
C SER A 400 22.09 11.55 -1.72
N PHE A 401 21.56 11.73 -2.94
CA PHE A 401 20.91 12.95 -3.42
C PHE A 401 19.38 12.82 -3.42
N ALA A 402 18.79 12.00 -2.52
CA ALA A 402 17.34 11.75 -2.39
C ALA A 402 16.50 12.99 -1.99
N LEU A 403 16.84 14.18 -2.49
CA LEU A 403 16.12 15.45 -2.38
C LEU A 403 16.25 16.21 -3.71
N CYS A 404 16.38 15.49 -4.84
CA CYS A 404 16.58 16.11 -6.14
C CYS A 404 15.27 16.67 -6.71
N ASP A 405 15.38 17.72 -7.52
CA ASP A 405 14.23 18.44 -8.07
C ASP A 405 13.36 17.57 -9.00
N TYR A 406 13.96 16.59 -9.69
CA TYR A 406 13.21 15.61 -10.50
C TYR A 406 12.15 14.85 -9.70
N VAL A 407 12.46 14.55 -8.43
CA VAL A 407 11.55 13.83 -7.55
C VAL A 407 10.70 14.80 -6.76
N GLN A 408 11.24 15.91 -6.27
CA GLN A 408 10.51 16.84 -5.40
C GLN A 408 9.60 17.82 -6.13
N GLY A 409 9.80 17.99 -7.45
CA GLY A 409 8.96 18.82 -8.30
C GLY A 409 7.48 18.46 -8.18
N GLY A 410 6.65 19.51 -8.31
CA GLY A 410 5.18 19.37 -8.27
C GLY A 410 4.63 18.53 -9.41
N ASP A 411 5.29 18.58 -10.58
CA ASP A 411 5.03 17.73 -11.73
C ASP A 411 6.21 16.78 -11.94
N PHE A 412 5.92 15.48 -11.98
CA PHE A 412 6.92 14.48 -12.34
C PHE A 412 6.94 14.37 -13.87
N GLU A 413 8.01 14.84 -14.49
CA GLU A 413 8.23 14.72 -15.93
C GLU A 413 9.03 13.46 -16.24
N GLN A 414 10.16 13.28 -15.54
CA GLN A 414 11.05 12.15 -15.72
C GLN A 414 11.94 11.90 -14.49
N ASP A 415 12.45 10.68 -14.37
CA ASP A 415 13.52 10.34 -13.45
C ASP A 415 14.93 10.59 -14.05
N CYS A 416 15.98 10.29 -13.28
CA CYS A 416 17.36 10.43 -13.75
C CYS A 416 17.78 9.41 -14.83
N TYR A 417 16.94 8.42 -15.13
CA TYR A 417 17.10 7.47 -16.23
C TYR A 417 16.28 7.90 -17.46
N VAL A 418 15.64 9.08 -17.41
CA VAL A 418 14.82 9.67 -18.49
C VAL A 418 13.52 8.88 -18.70
N ASN A 419 13.02 8.21 -17.67
CA ASN A 419 11.73 7.53 -17.72
C ASN A 419 10.62 8.37 -17.12
N ALA A 420 9.42 8.27 -17.68
CA ALA A 420 8.24 9.04 -17.27
C ALA A 420 7.39 8.32 -16.21
N GLU A 421 7.74 7.11 -15.80
CA GLU A 421 7.05 6.39 -14.74
C GLU A 421 7.53 6.86 -13.35
N PRO A 422 6.66 7.45 -12.50
CA PRO A 422 7.03 7.92 -11.15
C PRO A 422 7.20 6.78 -10.13
N CYS A 423 7.62 5.60 -10.58
CA CYS A 423 7.67 4.38 -9.77
C CYS A 423 8.91 4.31 -8.85
N GLY A 424 9.92 5.17 -9.04
CA GLY A 424 11.15 5.15 -8.25
C GLY A 424 11.01 5.49 -6.76
N ILE A 425 9.85 6.04 -6.37
CA ILE A 425 9.45 6.35 -4.99
C ILE A 425 8.26 5.53 -4.50
N CYS A 426 7.74 4.62 -5.33
CA CYS A 426 6.62 3.78 -4.95
C CYS A 426 7.09 2.67 -4.01
N LEU A 427 6.43 2.50 -2.87
CA LEU A 427 6.72 1.40 -1.94
C LEU A 427 5.69 0.25 -2.02
N TRP A 428 4.59 0.42 -2.76
CA TRP A 428 3.72 -0.71 -3.10
C TRP A 428 4.44 -1.74 -3.96
N CYS A 429 5.32 -1.32 -4.88
CA CYS A 429 6.10 -2.26 -5.69
C CYS A 429 7.27 -2.92 -4.92
N MET A 430 7.34 -2.70 -3.61
CA MET A 430 8.35 -3.21 -2.69
C MET A 430 7.72 -4.01 -1.54
N ASP A 431 6.42 -4.34 -1.64
CA ASP A 431 5.62 -5.08 -0.66
C ASP A 431 5.49 -4.44 0.74
N VAL A 432 5.86 -3.16 0.88
CA VAL A 432 5.71 -2.39 2.12
C VAL A 432 4.24 -2.06 2.38
N PHE A 433 3.46 -1.82 1.33
CA PHE A 433 2.04 -1.52 1.44
C PHE A 433 1.20 -2.63 0.82
N GLN A 434 0.18 -3.06 1.56
CA GLN A 434 -0.77 -4.08 1.16
C GLN A 434 -2.16 -3.44 0.96
N CYS A 435 -2.94 -4.05 0.08
CA CYS A 435 -4.33 -3.67 -0.23
C CYS A 435 -5.14 -4.95 -0.47
N LEU A 436 -6.46 -4.89 -0.28
CA LEU A 436 -7.39 -5.95 -0.69
C LEU A 436 -7.39 -6.07 -2.22
N LYS A 437 -6.99 -7.23 -2.78
CA LYS A 437 -6.82 -7.43 -4.22
C LYS A 437 -6.81 -8.89 -4.62
#